data_AF-A0A938R5F1-F1
#
_entry.id   AF-A0A938R5F1-F1
#
_cell.length_a   1.000
_cell.length_b   1.000
_cell.length_c   1.000
_cell.angle_alpha   90.00
_cell.angle_beta   90.00
_cell.angle_gamma   90.00
#
_symmetry.space_group_name_H-M   'P 1'
#
loop_
_entity.id
_entity.type
_entity.pdbx_description
1 polymer ?
#
loop_
_entity_poly.entity_id
_entity_poly.type
_entity_poly.pdbx_seq_one_letter_code
_entity_poly.pdbx_strand_id
1 'polypeptide(L)'
;MSNYRSPPAEPGVYLIANYVRKSNCPLIVRTTSEDLLTANVFGILKNLDPTIWLRSFLGEAIKGKDFSRHTFGRQVPLPALLAGEGHNKNEISSPGSLGLCLPAVGRAGELHNLSFEFWKRYRPPVNRKYREGISEVDVTISYKDGIIFIEAKYLAPVSLRTSNEPRRDQVIRYRDLAAYHFLNHPDTVKEFYFVLIMDTEKPPWVLTRYQHDQNLIKGLTPPGLFRPPVATGKLLSKNIGWLTWKQLRKILELVREQFRDEVERKFVDDLIVYLDYKIREAERIRYERKQMSFW
;
A
#
# COMPACT_ATOMS: atom_id res chain seq x y z
N MET A 1 -52.07 11.03 2.19
CA MET A 1 -51.35 10.46 3.36
C MET A 1 -50.87 9.08 2.97
N SER A 2 -49.59 8.93 2.63
CA SER A 2 -48.98 7.66 2.21
C SER A 2 -48.03 7.20 3.30
N ASN A 3 -48.32 6.07 3.92
CA ASN A 3 -47.53 5.47 4.99
C ASN A 3 -46.34 4.72 4.40
N TYR A 4 -45.19 5.40 4.29
CA TYR A 4 -43.93 4.74 3.98
C TYR A 4 -43.38 4.07 5.24
N ARG A 5 -43.51 2.74 5.33
CA ARG A 5 -42.80 1.95 6.35
C ARG A 5 -41.36 1.76 5.90
N SER A 6 -40.42 2.16 6.73
CA SER A 6 -38.99 1.88 6.52
C SER A 6 -38.75 0.36 6.66
N PRO A 7 -37.87 -0.24 5.83
CA PRO A 7 -37.53 -1.65 5.95
C PRO A 7 -36.73 -1.92 7.23
N PRO A 8 -36.84 -3.14 7.80
CA PRO A 8 -36.10 -3.52 9.00
C PRO A 8 -34.60 -3.54 8.73
N ALA A 9 -33.83 -3.02 9.68
CA ALA A 9 -32.36 -3.02 9.63
C ALA A 9 -31.81 -4.45 9.75
N GLU A 10 -30.91 -4.84 8.85
CA GLU A 10 -30.25 -6.15 8.90
C GLU A 10 -29.31 -6.26 10.12
N PRO A 11 -29.40 -7.33 10.91
CA PRO A 11 -28.48 -7.58 12.01
C PRO A 11 -27.15 -8.13 11.48
N GLY A 12 -26.15 -7.27 11.32
CA GLY A 12 -24.79 -7.72 10.93
C GLY A 12 -23.67 -6.67 10.93
N VAL A 13 -23.95 -5.38 11.04
CA VAL A 13 -22.97 -4.30 10.77
C VAL A 13 -22.46 -3.59 12.04
N TYR A 14 -22.25 -4.33 13.15
CA TYR A 14 -21.94 -3.69 14.44
C TYR A 14 -20.45 -3.52 14.78
N LEU A 15 -19.52 -4.10 14.02
CA LEU A 15 -18.10 -4.07 14.41
C LEU A 15 -17.25 -2.94 13.79
N ILE A 16 -17.74 -2.22 12.78
CA ILE A 16 -16.95 -1.15 12.12
C ILE A 16 -17.30 0.26 12.66
N ALA A 17 -18.40 0.43 13.39
CA ALA A 17 -18.93 1.75 13.74
C ALA A 17 -18.22 2.48 14.91
N ASN A 18 -17.42 1.79 15.73
CA ASN A 18 -16.98 2.35 17.02
C ASN A 18 -15.65 3.12 17.02
N TYR A 19 -14.92 3.19 15.90
CA TYR A 19 -13.68 3.98 15.85
C TYR A 19 -13.91 5.48 15.60
N VAL A 20 -15.16 5.93 15.43
CA VAL A 20 -15.48 7.23 14.80
C VAL A 20 -15.87 8.35 15.78
N ARG A 21 -16.03 8.10 17.09
CA ARG A 21 -16.77 9.06 17.95
C ARG A 21 -15.99 10.15 18.70
N LYS A 22 -14.67 10.34 18.53
CA LYS A 22 -13.93 11.31 19.39
C LYS A 22 -13.06 12.37 18.73
N SER A 23 -13.03 12.49 17.40
CA SER A 23 -12.33 13.59 16.73
C SER A 23 -13.31 14.49 15.99
N ASN A 24 -13.40 15.76 16.39
CA ASN A 24 -14.09 16.86 15.68
C ASN A 24 -13.43 17.19 14.33
N CYS A 25 -13.21 16.18 13.49
CA CYS A 25 -12.71 16.33 12.13
C CYS A 25 -13.88 16.03 11.16
N PRO A 26 -14.55 17.06 10.61
CA PRO A 26 -15.71 16.88 9.72
C PRO A 26 -15.39 16.18 8.38
N LEU A 27 -14.11 15.85 8.13
CA LEU A 27 -13.65 15.10 6.96
C LEU A 27 -13.58 13.57 7.18
N ILE A 28 -13.53 13.11 8.43
CA ILE A 28 -13.38 11.67 8.76
C ILE A 28 -14.73 10.92 8.67
N VAL A 29 -15.86 11.63 8.70
CA VAL A 29 -17.22 11.03 8.78
C VAL A 29 -17.97 11.11 7.44
N ARG A 30 -17.27 11.19 6.30
CA ARG A 30 -17.94 11.02 5.00
C ARG A 30 -17.93 9.53 4.65
N THR A 31 -19.10 8.97 4.41
CA THR A 31 -19.27 7.61 3.86
C THR A 31 -18.52 7.41 2.54
N THR A 32 -18.19 8.51 1.86
CA THR A 32 -17.43 8.57 0.61
C THR A 32 -15.97 9.00 0.77
N SER A 33 -15.46 9.09 2.01
CA SER A 33 -14.06 9.45 2.25
C SER A 33 -13.12 8.37 1.70
N GLU A 34 -12.28 8.80 0.77
CA GLU A 34 -11.18 8.05 0.17
C GLU A 34 -10.14 7.67 1.23
N ASP A 35 -9.83 8.61 2.12
CA ASP A 35 -8.94 8.38 3.26
C ASP A 35 -9.47 7.29 4.17
N LEU A 36 -10.76 7.31 4.48
CA LEU A 36 -11.37 6.29 5.36
C LEU A 36 -11.34 4.91 4.72
N LEU A 37 -11.63 4.81 3.41
CA LEU A 37 -11.53 3.55 2.69
C LEU A 37 -10.09 3.03 2.71
N THR A 38 -9.12 3.88 2.41
CA THR A 38 -7.70 3.53 2.41
C THR A 38 -7.21 3.12 3.79
N ALA A 39 -7.59 3.86 4.83
CA ALA A 39 -7.28 3.57 6.23
C ALA A 39 -7.80 2.20 6.66
N ASN A 40 -9.08 1.90 6.36
CA ASN A 40 -9.69 0.64 6.75
C ASN A 40 -9.08 -0.55 6.01
N VAL A 41 -8.82 -0.39 4.71
CA VAL A 41 -8.24 -1.46 3.90
C VAL A 41 -6.79 -1.70 4.29
N PHE A 42 -5.93 -0.70 4.12
CA PHE A 42 -4.48 -0.87 4.35
C PHE A 42 -4.11 -0.90 5.83
N GLY A 43 -4.93 -0.32 6.71
CA GLY A 43 -4.79 -0.47 8.16
C GLY A 43 -5.03 -1.88 8.65
N ILE A 44 -5.85 -2.68 7.96
CA ILE A 44 -5.97 -4.13 8.20
C ILE A 44 -4.83 -4.86 7.48
N LEU A 45 -4.58 -4.60 6.19
CA LEU A 45 -3.57 -5.33 5.41
C LEU A 45 -2.14 -5.21 5.96
N LYS A 46 -1.78 -4.08 6.60
CA LYS A 46 -0.47 -3.94 7.27
C LYS A 46 -0.30 -4.92 8.44
N ASN A 47 -1.43 -5.41 8.97
CA ASN A 47 -1.51 -6.37 10.07
C ASN A 47 -1.80 -7.79 9.57
N LEU A 48 -1.65 -8.06 8.28
CA LEU A 48 -1.67 -9.40 7.68
C LEU A 48 -0.29 -9.74 7.11
N ASP A 49 0.02 -11.03 6.96
CA ASP A 49 1.26 -11.46 6.28
C ASP A 49 1.30 -10.92 4.83
N PRO A 50 2.20 -9.97 4.50
CA PRO A 50 2.29 -9.37 3.18
C PRO A 50 2.90 -10.34 2.16
N THR A 51 3.57 -11.43 2.55
CA THR A 51 3.99 -12.45 1.58
C THR A 51 2.81 -13.04 0.81
N ILE A 52 1.64 -13.10 1.46
CA ILE A 52 0.43 -13.71 0.94
C ILE A 52 -0.28 -12.77 -0.04
N TRP A 53 -0.53 -11.52 0.35
CA TRP A 53 -1.35 -10.60 -0.45
C TRP A 53 -0.54 -9.63 -1.32
N LEU A 54 0.62 -9.14 -0.87
CA LEU A 54 1.34 -8.05 -1.53
C LEU A 54 1.90 -8.48 -2.89
N ARG A 55 2.34 -9.74 -3.00
CA ARG A 55 2.81 -10.31 -4.27
C ARG A 55 1.68 -10.34 -5.30
N SER A 56 0.51 -10.85 -4.93
CA SER A 56 -0.67 -10.91 -5.79
C SER A 56 -1.17 -9.51 -6.16
N PHE A 57 -1.14 -8.59 -5.20
CA PHE A 57 -1.45 -7.17 -5.40
C PHE A 57 -0.55 -6.52 -6.44
N LEU A 58 0.77 -6.66 -6.31
CA LEU A 58 1.73 -6.08 -7.25
C LEU A 58 1.69 -6.76 -8.62
N GLY A 59 1.50 -8.09 -8.66
CA GLY A 59 1.36 -8.85 -9.90
C GLY A 59 0.14 -8.42 -10.72
N GLU A 60 -0.99 -8.18 -10.05
CA GLU A 60 -2.20 -7.67 -10.71
C GLU A 60 -2.04 -6.21 -11.13
N ALA A 61 -1.44 -5.37 -10.27
CA ALA A 61 -1.22 -3.95 -10.54
C ALA A 61 -0.27 -3.70 -11.72
N ILE A 62 0.82 -4.48 -11.79
CA ILE A 62 1.95 -4.28 -12.70
C ILE A 62 2.08 -5.53 -13.57
N LYS A 63 1.18 -5.63 -14.54
CA LYS A 63 1.07 -6.79 -15.43
C LYS A 63 2.39 -7.06 -16.16
N GLY A 64 2.73 -8.35 -16.28
CA GLY A 64 3.93 -8.81 -16.99
C GLY A 64 5.23 -8.73 -16.18
N LYS A 65 5.16 -8.34 -14.90
CA LYS A 65 6.31 -8.41 -13.98
C LYS A 65 6.18 -9.61 -13.06
N ASP A 66 7.27 -10.37 -12.95
CA ASP A 66 7.37 -11.49 -12.01
C ASP A 66 7.86 -11.00 -10.65
N PHE A 67 7.03 -11.17 -9.62
CA PHE A 67 7.32 -10.84 -8.22
C PHE A 67 7.68 -12.07 -7.38
N SER A 68 7.92 -13.23 -8.01
CA SER A 68 8.30 -14.48 -7.34
C SER A 68 9.63 -14.36 -6.58
N ARG A 69 10.53 -13.50 -7.07
CA ARG A 69 11.85 -13.24 -6.48
C ARG A 69 11.82 -12.21 -5.35
N HIS A 70 10.70 -11.50 -5.16
CA HIS A 70 10.55 -10.54 -4.07
C HIS A 70 10.26 -11.25 -2.76
N THR A 71 11.08 -10.98 -1.76
CA THR A 71 10.93 -11.52 -0.39
C THR A 71 10.23 -10.48 0.49
N PHE A 72 8.93 -10.67 0.76
CA PHE A 72 8.10 -9.74 1.54
C PHE A 72 7.76 -10.30 2.95
N GLY A 73 8.72 -10.62 3.81
CA GLY A 73 8.45 -11.36 5.08
C GLY A 73 7.86 -10.55 6.25
N ARG A 74 6.98 -11.17 7.06
CA ARG A 74 6.44 -10.66 8.36
C ARG A 74 6.87 -11.53 9.55
N GLN A 75 6.92 -10.92 10.75
CA GLN A 75 7.18 -11.56 12.04
C GLN A 75 6.14 -12.63 12.42
N VAL A 76 6.60 -13.69 13.09
CA VAL A 76 5.81 -14.50 14.02
C VAL A 76 6.07 -13.96 15.43
N PRO A 77 5.06 -13.78 16.31
CA PRO A 77 5.31 -13.41 17.70
C PRO A 77 6.18 -14.49 18.37
N LEU A 78 7.29 -14.10 19.01
CA LEU A 78 8.01 -15.04 19.86
C LEU A 78 7.07 -15.51 20.99
N PRO A 79 7.08 -16.80 21.35
CA PRO A 79 6.53 -17.23 22.63
C PRO A 79 7.28 -16.47 23.74
N ALA A 80 6.54 -15.91 24.69
CA ALA A 80 7.10 -15.33 25.91
C ALA A 80 7.75 -16.45 26.74
N LEU A 81 8.99 -16.80 26.40
CA LEU A 81 9.78 -17.78 27.14
C LEU A 81 10.58 -17.04 28.20
N LEU A 82 10.01 -17.08 29.41
CA LEU A 82 10.67 -17.14 30.71
C LEU A 82 11.67 -16.01 31.02
N ALA A 83 11.16 -15.00 31.73
CA ALA A 83 11.97 -14.25 32.68
C ALA A 83 12.51 -15.25 33.72
N GLY A 84 13.78 -15.61 33.56
CA GLY A 84 14.49 -16.50 34.46
C GLY A 84 14.63 -15.91 35.85
N GLU A 85 14.30 -16.75 36.84
CA GLU A 85 14.62 -16.61 38.24
C GLU A 85 16.14 -16.45 38.43
N GLY A 86 16.55 -15.41 39.16
CA GLY A 86 17.89 -15.28 39.68
C GLY A 86 17.95 -15.80 41.12
N HIS A 87 18.43 -17.03 41.31
CA HIS A 87 18.86 -17.51 42.63
C HIS A 87 20.19 -18.25 42.57
N ASN A 88 21.10 -17.77 43.42
CA ASN A 88 22.26 -18.39 44.07
C ASN A 88 23.32 -19.16 43.27
N LYS A 89 24.55 -18.65 43.40
CA LYS A 89 25.80 -19.41 43.27
C LYS A 89 26.15 -20.01 44.63
N ASN A 90 26.43 -21.32 44.66
CA ASN A 90 27.42 -22.04 45.47
C ASN A 90 27.33 -23.51 45.00
N GLU A 91 28.25 -24.03 44.19
CA GLU A 91 29.59 -24.55 44.49
C GLU A 91 29.57 -26.11 44.43
N ILE A 92 30.68 -26.71 43.96
CA ILE A 92 31.14 -28.11 44.15
C ILE A 92 30.90 -29.15 43.01
N SER A 93 32.01 -29.37 42.26
CA SER A 93 32.61 -30.58 41.65
C SER A 93 31.80 -31.82 41.20
N SER A 94 32.00 -32.26 39.94
CA SER A 94 32.70 -33.52 39.55
C SER A 94 32.54 -33.86 38.05
N PRO A 95 33.39 -34.73 37.45
CA PRO A 95 33.58 -34.83 36.00
C PRO A 95 32.89 -36.05 35.34
N GLY A 96 32.57 -35.90 34.05
CA GLY A 96 32.38 -37.03 33.13
C GLY A 96 31.07 -37.00 32.34
N SER A 97 31.16 -36.72 31.03
CA SER A 97 30.39 -37.44 30.00
C SER A 97 30.80 -36.98 28.59
N LEU A 98 31.14 -37.95 27.75
CA LEU A 98 31.31 -37.83 26.30
C LEU A 98 29.96 -37.47 25.65
N GLY A 99 29.93 -36.39 24.87
CA GLY A 99 28.74 -35.97 24.15
C GLY A 99 29.08 -35.22 22.85
N LEU A 100 29.09 -35.98 21.76
CA LEU A 100 28.85 -35.59 20.36
C LEU A 100 28.76 -34.07 20.07
N CYS A 101 29.80 -33.53 19.41
CA CYS A 101 29.69 -32.30 18.62
C CYS A 101 28.79 -32.56 17.40
N LEU A 102 27.50 -32.29 17.53
CA LEU A 102 26.66 -31.94 16.38
C LEU A 102 27.04 -30.50 15.96
N PRO A 103 27.35 -30.24 14.68
CA PRO A 103 27.44 -28.86 14.22
C PRO A 103 26.03 -28.26 14.32
N ALA A 104 25.91 -27.21 15.13
CA ALA A 104 24.71 -26.39 15.19
C ALA A 104 24.35 -25.96 13.76
N VAL A 105 23.22 -26.49 13.30
CA VAL A 105 22.54 -26.12 12.07
C VAL A 105 22.41 -24.60 12.03
N GLY A 106 22.74 -24.06 10.86
CA GLY A 106 22.80 -22.65 10.47
C GLY A 106 22.11 -21.66 11.41
N ARG A 107 22.91 -20.70 11.87
CA ARG A 107 22.45 -19.39 12.35
C ARG A 107 21.24 -18.93 11.55
N ALA A 108 20.11 -18.81 12.23
CA ALA A 108 18.93 -18.12 11.74
C ALA A 108 19.35 -16.68 11.40
N GLY A 109 19.49 -16.41 10.11
CA GLY A 109 19.78 -15.08 9.59
C GLY A 109 18.63 -14.12 9.91
N GLU A 110 19.03 -12.90 10.28
CA GLU A 110 18.19 -11.76 10.63
C GLU A 110 17.03 -11.53 9.63
N LEU A 111 15.80 -11.49 10.14
CA LEU A 111 14.57 -11.31 9.38
C LEU A 111 14.00 -9.90 9.66
N HIS A 112 14.07 -9.00 8.68
CA HIS A 112 13.67 -7.60 8.85
C HIS A 112 12.98 -6.95 7.62
N ASN A 113 12.18 -5.92 7.95
CA ASN A 113 11.88 -4.69 7.20
C ASN A 113 10.73 -4.70 6.17
N LEU A 114 9.48 -4.69 6.65
CA LEU A 114 8.37 -4.02 5.95
C LEU A 114 7.77 -2.96 6.88
N SER A 115 7.67 -1.71 6.42
CA SER A 115 7.05 -0.62 7.17
C SER A 115 5.94 0.05 6.37
N PHE A 116 4.83 0.34 7.04
CA PHE A 116 3.68 1.03 6.46
C PHE A 116 3.56 2.41 7.08
N GLU A 117 3.60 3.44 6.25
CA GLU A 117 3.35 4.82 6.65
C GLU A 117 2.16 5.35 5.86
N PHE A 118 1.21 5.99 6.55
CA PHE A 118 -0.01 6.51 5.94
C PHE A 118 0.04 8.02 5.86
N TRP A 119 -0.46 8.58 4.75
CA TRP A 119 -0.48 10.02 4.49
C TRP A 119 0.89 10.68 4.71
N LYS A 120 1.95 9.99 4.26
CA LYS A 120 3.32 10.50 4.46
C LYS A 120 3.55 11.69 3.56
N ARG A 121 3.99 12.79 4.18
CA ARG A 121 4.26 14.05 3.51
C ARG A 121 5.69 14.12 3.01
N TYR A 122 5.86 14.30 1.70
CA TYR A 122 7.15 14.43 1.04
C TYR A 122 7.34 15.83 0.50
N ARG A 123 8.52 16.41 0.80
CA ARG A 123 8.94 17.66 0.17
C ARG A 123 9.35 17.38 -1.29
N PRO A 124 8.94 18.24 -2.24
CA PRO A 124 9.36 18.09 -3.63
C PRO A 124 10.85 18.41 -3.79
N PRO A 125 11.47 18.02 -4.92
CA PRO A 125 12.86 18.34 -5.20
C PRO A 125 13.06 19.86 -5.21
N VAL A 126 14.03 20.35 -4.45
CA VAL A 126 14.25 21.80 -4.23
C VAL A 126 14.80 22.54 -5.45
N ASN A 127 15.44 21.81 -6.38
CA ASN A 127 16.15 22.39 -7.52
C ASN A 127 15.26 22.65 -8.75
N ARG A 128 13.92 22.51 -8.63
CA ARG A 128 13.02 22.70 -9.77
C ARG A 128 12.78 24.17 -10.07
N LYS A 129 12.67 24.51 -11.37
CA LYS A 129 12.33 25.86 -11.85
C LYS A 129 11.00 26.35 -11.29
N TYR A 130 9.99 25.48 -11.28
CA TYR A 130 8.69 25.74 -10.67
C TYR A 130 8.60 24.99 -9.35
N ARG A 131 8.36 25.72 -8.25
CA ARG A 131 8.19 25.11 -6.93
C ARG A 131 6.87 24.38 -6.88
N GLU A 132 6.87 23.13 -6.46
CA GLU A 132 5.66 22.40 -6.11
C GLU A 132 5.37 22.50 -4.62
N GLY A 133 4.12 22.23 -4.23
CA GLY A 133 3.77 22.02 -2.82
C GLY A 133 4.25 20.66 -2.31
N ILE A 134 4.11 20.46 -1.01
CA ILE A 134 4.26 19.14 -0.37
C ILE A 134 3.25 18.18 -1.02
N SER A 135 3.69 16.95 -1.33
CA SER A 135 2.77 15.87 -1.70
C SER A 135 2.56 14.97 -0.50
N GLU A 136 1.36 14.42 -0.39
CA GLU A 136 1.00 13.43 0.62
C GLU A 136 0.73 12.12 -0.12
N VAL A 137 1.42 11.04 0.27
CA VAL A 137 1.21 9.71 -0.31
C VAL A 137 0.29 8.92 0.62
N ASP A 138 -0.82 8.39 0.10
CA ASP A 138 -1.83 7.70 0.92
C ASP A 138 -1.25 6.51 1.69
N VAL A 139 -0.49 5.64 1.02
CA VAL A 139 0.26 4.56 1.66
C VAL A 139 1.67 4.46 1.08
N THR A 140 2.66 4.53 1.96
CA THR A 140 4.04 4.16 1.67
C THR A 140 4.35 2.82 2.31
N ILE A 141 4.76 1.84 1.50
CA ILE A 141 5.30 0.56 1.98
C ILE A 141 6.80 0.55 1.69
N SER A 142 7.63 0.57 2.73
CA SER A 142 9.08 0.45 2.58
C SER A 142 9.55 -0.94 2.94
N TYR A 143 10.52 -1.47 2.20
CA TYR A 143 11.21 -2.71 2.52
C TYR A 143 12.72 -2.60 2.24
N LYS A 144 13.48 -3.65 2.56
CA LYS A 144 14.95 -3.66 2.48
C LYS A 144 15.45 -3.07 1.16
N ASP A 145 14.94 -3.59 0.06
CA ASP A 145 15.45 -3.30 -1.28
C ASP A 145 14.54 -2.35 -2.08
N GLY A 146 13.49 -1.77 -1.48
CA GLY A 146 12.54 -0.99 -2.25
C GLY A 146 11.49 -0.21 -1.48
N ILE A 147 10.70 0.53 -2.23
CA ILE A 147 9.56 1.32 -1.75
C ILE A 147 8.40 1.27 -2.73
N ILE A 148 7.20 1.20 -2.18
CA ILE A 148 5.94 1.17 -2.92
C ILE A 148 5.13 2.39 -2.47
N PHE A 149 4.78 3.24 -3.42
CA PHE A 149 3.78 4.27 -3.24
C PHE A 149 2.46 3.76 -3.76
N ILE A 150 1.43 3.88 -2.93
CA ILE A 150 0.05 3.60 -3.31
C ILE A 150 -0.71 4.90 -3.19
N GLU A 151 -1.32 5.30 -4.30
CA GLU A 151 -2.33 6.36 -4.36
C GLU A 151 -3.67 5.67 -4.57
N ALA A 152 -4.64 5.94 -3.71
CA ALA A 152 -5.93 5.28 -3.70
C ALA A 152 -7.02 6.29 -4.04
N LYS A 153 -7.76 6.05 -5.12
CA LYS A 153 -8.89 6.87 -5.57
C LYS A 153 -10.19 6.11 -5.46
N TYR A 154 -11.19 6.71 -4.79
CA TYR A 154 -12.51 6.10 -4.62
C TYR A 154 -13.54 6.62 -5.65
N LEU A 155 -13.98 7.86 -5.49
CA LEU A 155 -14.94 8.52 -6.39
C LEU A 155 -14.34 9.72 -7.15
N ALA A 156 -13.11 10.10 -6.81
CA ALA A 156 -12.40 11.21 -7.42
C ALA A 156 -11.56 10.74 -8.62
N PRO A 157 -11.44 11.55 -9.69
CA PRO A 157 -10.48 11.29 -10.75
C PRO A 157 -9.04 11.59 -10.28
N VAL A 158 -8.04 11.08 -11.02
CA VAL A 158 -6.64 11.47 -10.82
C VAL A 158 -6.49 12.94 -11.22
N SER A 159 -5.75 13.72 -10.43
CA SER A 159 -5.46 15.10 -10.84
C SER A 159 -4.53 15.12 -12.05
N LEU A 160 -5.05 15.59 -13.18
CA LEU A 160 -4.33 15.72 -14.45
C LEU A 160 -3.53 17.01 -14.57
N ARG A 161 -3.57 17.86 -13.53
CA ARG A 161 -2.89 19.15 -13.49
C ARG A 161 -2.24 19.35 -12.13
N THR A 162 -1.05 19.95 -12.12
CA THR A 162 -0.45 20.50 -10.90
C THR A 162 -0.75 22.00 -10.81
N SER A 163 -0.71 22.55 -9.59
CA SER A 163 -1.03 23.96 -9.33
C SER A 163 -0.12 24.93 -10.09
N ASN A 164 1.16 24.58 -10.23
CA ASN A 164 2.19 25.50 -10.72
C ASN A 164 2.78 25.09 -12.09
N GLU A 165 2.47 23.89 -12.59
CA GLU A 165 2.96 23.41 -13.89
C GLU A 165 1.85 22.61 -14.61
N PRO A 166 1.00 23.25 -15.44
CA PRO A 166 -0.19 22.63 -16.04
C PRO A 166 0.08 21.45 -16.97
N ARG A 167 1.32 21.31 -17.45
CA ARG A 167 1.76 20.19 -18.30
C ARG A 167 2.08 18.93 -17.50
N ARG A 168 2.03 19.01 -16.17
CA ARG A 168 2.34 17.93 -15.25
C ARG A 168 1.09 17.50 -14.51
N ASP A 169 1.12 16.26 -14.05
CA ASP A 169 0.05 15.61 -13.33
C ASP A 169 0.58 14.99 -12.02
N GLN A 170 -0.33 14.41 -11.24
CA GLN A 170 0.01 13.81 -9.95
C GLN A 170 1.00 12.64 -10.05
N VAL A 171 0.95 11.85 -11.12
CA VAL A 171 1.79 10.65 -11.28
C VAL A 171 3.25 11.03 -11.43
N ILE A 172 3.55 12.04 -12.27
CA ILE A 172 4.93 12.51 -12.43
C ILE A 172 5.48 13.15 -11.15
N ARG A 173 4.63 13.75 -10.30
CA ARG A 173 5.06 14.27 -8.99
C ARG A 173 5.56 13.14 -8.10
N TYR A 174 4.83 12.03 -8.01
CA TYR A 174 5.28 10.89 -7.20
C TYR A 174 6.58 10.27 -7.71
N ARG A 175 6.80 10.27 -9.02
CA ARG A 175 8.08 9.84 -9.60
C ARG A 175 9.23 10.75 -9.23
N ASP A 176 9.03 12.06 -9.26
CA ASP A 176 10.04 13.03 -8.81
C ASP A 176 10.40 12.80 -7.34
N LEU A 177 9.40 12.52 -6.49
CA LEU A 177 9.61 12.20 -5.09
C LEU A 177 10.42 10.92 -4.92
N ALA A 178 10.06 9.88 -5.66
CA ALA A 178 10.81 8.62 -5.66
C ALA A 178 12.27 8.82 -6.05
N ALA A 179 12.49 9.56 -7.15
CA ALA A 179 13.82 9.89 -7.63
C ALA A 179 14.63 10.68 -6.59
N TYR A 180 14.01 11.68 -5.97
CA TYR A 180 14.68 12.57 -5.02
C TYR A 180 14.99 11.89 -3.69
N HIS A 181 14.05 11.14 -3.12
CA HIS A 181 14.18 10.59 -1.77
C HIS A 181 14.81 9.19 -1.73
N PHE A 182 14.73 8.40 -2.80
CA PHE A 182 15.08 6.97 -2.74
C PHE A 182 16.03 6.47 -3.83
N LEU A 183 15.94 6.99 -5.06
CA LEU A 183 16.72 6.43 -6.18
C LEU A 183 18.12 7.02 -6.33
N ASN A 184 18.38 8.19 -5.76
CA ASN A 184 19.69 8.83 -5.77
C ASN A 184 20.41 8.72 -4.42
N HIS A 185 20.03 7.77 -3.55
CA HIS A 185 20.71 7.55 -2.28
C HIS A 185 22.09 6.90 -2.55
N PRO A 186 23.20 7.45 -2.01
CA PRO A 186 24.56 7.01 -2.34
C PRO A 186 24.84 5.55 -1.95
N ASP A 187 24.17 5.04 -0.92
CA ASP A 187 24.51 3.75 -0.33
C ASP A 187 23.72 2.55 -0.91
N THR A 188 22.51 2.76 -1.45
CA THR A 188 21.68 1.68 -2.02
C THR A 188 20.67 2.23 -3.02
N VAL A 189 20.65 1.66 -4.24
CA VAL A 189 19.57 1.91 -5.21
C VAL A 189 18.37 1.06 -4.81
N LYS A 190 17.30 1.70 -4.35
CA LYS A 190 16.03 1.03 -4.02
C LYS A 190 15.19 0.80 -5.26
N GLU A 191 14.49 -0.32 -5.34
CA GLU A 191 13.39 -0.48 -6.30
C GLU A 191 12.24 0.47 -5.93
N PHE A 192 11.62 1.08 -6.94
CA PHE A 192 10.45 1.92 -6.75
C PHE A 192 9.25 1.35 -7.48
N TYR A 193 8.10 1.33 -6.82
CA TYR A 193 6.81 0.96 -7.40
C TYR A 193 5.79 2.06 -7.12
N PHE A 194 5.00 2.42 -8.13
CA PHE A 194 3.84 3.28 -7.97
C PHE A 194 2.59 2.52 -8.39
N VAL A 195 1.64 2.39 -7.49
CA VAL A 195 0.36 1.72 -7.74
C VAL A 195 -0.77 2.72 -7.53
N LEU A 196 -1.56 2.93 -8.58
CA LEU A 196 -2.81 3.67 -8.46
C LEU A 196 -3.96 2.68 -8.27
N ILE A 197 -4.70 2.82 -7.17
CA ILE A 197 -5.98 2.12 -7.02
C ILE A 197 -7.07 3.07 -7.50
N MET A 198 -7.82 2.68 -8.51
CA MET A 198 -8.91 3.49 -9.03
C MET A 198 -9.91 2.59 -9.72
N ASP A 199 -11.20 2.87 -9.52
CA ASP A 199 -12.25 2.06 -10.10
C ASP A 199 -12.68 2.60 -11.48
N THR A 200 -11.88 2.24 -12.48
CA THR A 200 -12.10 2.49 -13.91
C THR A 200 -12.11 1.17 -14.68
N GLU A 201 -12.82 1.10 -15.80
CA GLU A 201 -12.84 -0.12 -16.63
C GLU A 201 -11.52 -0.36 -17.38
N LYS A 202 -10.84 0.75 -17.73
CA LYS A 202 -9.59 0.75 -18.48
C LYS A 202 -8.48 1.40 -17.66
N PRO A 203 -7.21 1.05 -17.91
CA PRO A 203 -6.09 1.75 -17.29
C PRO A 203 -6.20 3.26 -17.54
N PRO A 204 -6.04 4.09 -16.50
CA PRO A 204 -6.03 5.54 -16.66
C PRO A 204 -4.98 5.97 -17.69
N TRP A 205 -5.39 6.75 -18.68
CA TRP A 205 -4.52 7.16 -19.80
C TRP A 205 -3.24 7.88 -19.33
N VAL A 206 -3.30 8.54 -18.17
CA VAL A 206 -2.14 9.19 -17.55
C VAL A 206 -1.05 8.18 -17.20
N LEU A 207 -1.40 6.95 -16.79
CA LEU A 207 -0.43 5.89 -16.53
C LEU A 207 0.13 5.31 -17.82
N THR A 208 -0.73 5.05 -18.81
CA THR A 208 -0.29 4.49 -20.10
C THR A 208 0.68 5.44 -20.81
N ARG A 209 0.45 6.75 -20.70
CA ARG A 209 1.38 7.81 -21.13
C ARG A 209 2.79 7.60 -20.56
N TYR A 210 2.91 7.34 -19.24
CA TYR A 210 4.21 7.18 -18.59
C TYR A 210 4.84 5.80 -18.75
N GLN A 211 4.05 4.78 -19.05
CA GLN A 211 4.55 3.43 -19.34
C GLN A 211 5.19 3.35 -20.74
N HIS A 212 4.62 4.04 -21.74
CA HIS A 212 5.01 3.87 -23.14
C HIS A 212 5.86 5.01 -23.73
N ASP A 213 5.72 6.24 -23.23
CA ASP A 213 6.45 7.38 -23.79
C ASP A 213 7.75 7.68 -23.02
N GLN A 214 8.85 7.12 -23.52
CA GLN A 214 10.18 7.37 -22.95
C GLN A 214 10.69 8.80 -23.19
N ASN A 215 10.15 9.52 -24.17
CA ASN A 215 10.56 10.89 -24.49
C ASN A 215 9.97 11.89 -23.50
N LEU A 216 8.76 11.63 -23.00
CA LEU A 216 8.18 12.39 -21.88
C LEU A 216 9.03 12.27 -20.61
N ILE A 217 9.64 11.11 -20.37
CA ILE A 217 10.52 10.90 -19.20
C ILE A 217 11.76 11.79 -19.29
N LYS A 218 12.33 11.96 -20.49
CA LYS A 218 13.50 12.82 -20.71
C LYS A 218 13.21 14.31 -20.58
N GLY A 219 11.97 14.73 -20.86
CA GLY A 219 11.57 16.15 -20.87
C GLY A 219 11.01 16.69 -19.54
N LEU A 220 10.55 15.84 -18.62
CA LEU A 220 9.80 16.27 -17.43
C LEU A 220 10.64 16.45 -16.16
N THR A 221 11.83 15.86 -16.14
CA THR A 221 12.87 16.17 -15.16
C THR A 221 13.91 17.04 -15.85
N PRO A 222 14.16 18.28 -15.41
CA PRO A 222 15.23 19.10 -15.98
C PRO A 222 16.54 18.30 -16.00
N PRO A 223 17.28 18.27 -17.12
CA PRO A 223 18.62 17.71 -17.17
C PRO A 223 19.45 18.30 -16.02
N GLY A 224 19.89 17.46 -15.08
CA GLY A 224 20.67 17.88 -13.90
C GLY A 224 19.91 17.98 -12.58
N LEU A 225 18.57 17.88 -12.57
CA LEU A 225 17.80 17.83 -11.30
C LEU A 225 18.10 16.56 -10.50
N PHE A 226 18.26 15.47 -11.24
CA PHE A 226 18.74 14.20 -10.76
C PHE A 226 19.90 13.82 -11.67
N ARG A 227 21.02 13.35 -11.11
CA ARG A 227 22.06 12.61 -11.87
C ARG A 227 21.86 11.09 -11.73
N PRO A 228 20.73 10.47 -12.09
CA PRO A 228 20.72 9.05 -12.26
C PRO A 228 21.16 8.75 -13.70
N PRO A 229 21.81 7.61 -13.94
CA PRO A 229 22.05 7.15 -15.29
C PRO A 229 20.70 7.06 -16.02
N VAL A 230 20.71 7.21 -17.35
CA VAL A 230 19.56 6.97 -18.25
C VAL A 230 18.79 5.67 -17.92
N ALA A 231 19.43 4.72 -17.22
CA ALA A 231 18.84 3.53 -16.62
C ALA A 231 17.66 3.79 -15.65
N THR A 232 17.71 4.83 -14.80
CA THR A 232 16.66 5.06 -13.77
C THR A 232 15.33 5.50 -14.37
N GLY A 233 15.36 6.26 -15.47
CA GLY A 233 14.14 6.62 -16.21
C GLY A 233 13.40 5.40 -16.75
N LYS A 234 14.15 4.40 -17.25
CA LYS A 234 13.61 3.11 -17.75
C LYS A 234 13.10 2.21 -16.62
N LEU A 235 13.75 2.23 -15.45
CA LEU A 235 13.28 1.49 -14.27
C LEU A 235 11.95 2.07 -13.77
N LEU A 236 11.85 3.39 -13.69
CA LEU A 236 10.66 4.09 -13.22
C LEU A 236 9.43 3.88 -14.11
N SER A 237 9.57 3.71 -15.43
CA SER A 237 8.42 3.51 -16.33
C SER A 237 7.82 2.11 -16.24
N LYS A 238 8.63 1.10 -15.87
CA LYS A 238 8.21 -0.31 -15.80
C LYS A 238 7.52 -0.69 -14.50
N ASN A 239 7.62 0.16 -13.47
CA ASN A 239 7.12 -0.14 -12.13
C ASN A 239 5.90 0.72 -11.75
N ILE A 240 5.16 1.17 -12.76
CA ILE A 240 3.90 1.91 -12.58
C ILE A 240 2.76 0.98 -12.92
N GLY A 241 1.84 0.82 -11.98
CA GLY A 241 0.71 -0.10 -12.09
C GLY A 241 -0.61 0.53 -11.69
N TRP A 242 -1.67 -0.21 -11.96
CA TRP A 242 -3.02 0.16 -11.58
C TRP A 242 -3.87 -1.07 -11.33
N LEU A 243 -4.77 -0.95 -10.35
CA LEU A 243 -5.85 -1.89 -10.15
C LEU A 243 -7.11 -1.17 -9.64
N THR A 244 -8.23 -1.86 -9.70
CA THR A 244 -9.52 -1.44 -9.12
C THR A 244 -9.68 -1.98 -7.70
N TRP A 245 -10.58 -1.36 -6.91
CA TRP A 245 -11.01 -1.93 -5.64
C TRP A 245 -11.62 -3.33 -5.80
N LYS A 246 -12.29 -3.59 -6.93
CA LYS A 246 -12.84 -4.91 -7.30
C LYS A 246 -11.75 -5.95 -7.52
N GLN A 247 -10.65 -5.58 -8.17
CA GLN A 247 -9.47 -6.45 -8.31
C GLN A 247 -8.81 -6.74 -6.96
N LEU A 248 -8.68 -5.73 -6.08
CA LEU A 248 -8.17 -5.95 -4.72
C LEU A 248 -9.05 -6.93 -3.95
N ARG A 249 -10.39 -6.77 -4.00
CA ARG A 249 -11.34 -7.73 -3.40
C ARG A 249 -11.09 -9.15 -3.93
N LYS A 250 -11.00 -9.31 -5.24
CA LYS A 250 -10.74 -10.62 -5.88
C LYS A 250 -9.39 -11.22 -5.45
N ILE A 251 -8.35 -10.40 -5.32
CA ILE A 251 -7.04 -10.85 -4.80
C ILE A 251 -7.22 -11.43 -3.41
N LEU A 252 -7.92 -10.72 -2.52
CA LEU A 252 -8.17 -11.19 -1.15
C LEU A 252 -8.95 -12.50 -1.11
N GLU A 253 -9.96 -12.67 -1.95
CA GLU A 253 -10.69 -13.94 -2.10
C GLU A 253 -9.76 -15.09 -2.52
N LEU A 254 -8.87 -14.85 -3.48
CA LEU A 254 -7.95 -15.87 -3.99
C LEU A 254 -6.87 -16.27 -2.97
N VAL A 255 -6.42 -15.33 -2.14
CA VAL A 255 -5.34 -15.60 -1.16
C VAL A 255 -5.87 -15.93 0.24
N ARG A 256 -7.18 -15.83 0.47
CA ARG A 256 -7.83 -16.08 1.77
C ARG A 256 -7.37 -17.37 2.43
N GLU A 257 -7.40 -18.49 1.69
CA GLU A 257 -7.07 -19.82 2.23
C GLU A 257 -5.56 -20.01 2.51
N GLN A 258 -4.71 -19.06 2.09
CA GLN A 258 -3.27 -19.11 2.36
C GLN A 258 -2.94 -18.58 3.77
N PHE A 259 -3.84 -17.80 4.40
CA PHE A 259 -3.68 -17.38 5.78
C PHE A 259 -3.92 -18.56 6.72
N ARG A 260 -2.90 -18.90 7.52
CA ARG A 260 -2.95 -20.06 8.43
C ARG A 260 -3.79 -19.80 9.66
N ASP A 261 -3.73 -18.57 10.17
CA ASP A 261 -4.45 -18.13 11.37
C ASP A 261 -5.94 -17.86 11.03
N GLU A 262 -6.84 -18.43 11.84
CA GLU A 262 -8.28 -18.21 11.73
C GLU A 262 -8.66 -16.74 11.93
N VAL A 263 -7.96 -16.04 12.81
CA VAL A 263 -8.17 -14.61 13.08
C VAL A 263 -7.81 -13.79 11.84
N GLU A 264 -6.68 -14.08 11.20
CA GLU A 264 -6.30 -13.42 9.94
C GLU A 264 -7.33 -13.69 8.84
N ARG A 265 -7.78 -14.95 8.68
CA ARG A 265 -8.84 -15.29 7.71
C ARG A 265 -10.13 -14.52 7.97
N LYS A 266 -10.54 -14.36 9.23
CA LYS A 266 -11.72 -13.59 9.60
C LYS A 266 -11.57 -12.10 9.24
N PHE A 267 -10.40 -11.50 9.48
CA PHE A 267 -10.14 -10.13 9.04
C PHE A 267 -10.19 -9.98 7.52
N VAL A 268 -9.71 -10.98 6.77
CA VAL A 268 -9.80 -11.01 5.31
C VAL A 268 -11.25 -11.10 4.85
N ASP A 269 -12.07 -11.94 5.49
CA ASP A 269 -13.51 -12.05 5.20
C ASP A 269 -14.25 -10.73 5.43
N ASP A 270 -14.03 -10.11 6.59
CA ASP A 270 -14.61 -8.81 6.93
C ASP A 270 -14.18 -7.74 5.93
N LEU A 271 -12.92 -7.78 5.47
CA LEU A 271 -12.39 -6.85 4.48
C LEU A 271 -13.00 -7.07 3.08
N ILE A 272 -13.26 -8.32 2.69
CA ILE A 272 -13.95 -8.65 1.44
C ILE A 272 -15.38 -8.11 1.46
N VAL A 273 -16.12 -8.35 2.54
CA VAL A 273 -17.49 -7.83 2.73
C VAL A 273 -17.51 -6.30 2.71
N TYR A 274 -16.56 -5.67 3.40
CA TYR A 274 -16.42 -4.22 3.41
C TYR A 274 -16.15 -3.64 2.03
N LEU A 275 -15.21 -4.21 1.27
CA LEU A 275 -14.92 -3.79 -0.10
C LEU A 275 -16.12 -3.97 -1.01
N ASP A 276 -16.84 -5.08 -0.90
CA ASP A 276 -18.04 -5.34 -1.69
C ASP A 276 -19.13 -4.29 -1.45
N TYR A 277 -19.37 -3.94 -0.19
CA TYR A 277 -20.26 -2.84 0.19
C TYR A 277 -19.82 -1.51 -0.45
N LYS A 278 -18.54 -1.15 -0.35
CA LYS A 278 -18.01 0.11 -0.88
C LYS A 278 -18.05 0.14 -2.42
N ILE A 279 -17.82 -0.98 -3.09
CA ILE A 279 -17.94 -1.08 -4.55
C ILE A 279 -19.38 -0.81 -4.99
N ARG A 280 -20.37 -1.48 -4.39
CA ARG A 280 -21.80 -1.25 -4.69
C ARG A 280 -22.22 0.19 -4.44
N GLU A 281 -21.76 0.77 -3.33
CA GLU A 281 -22.04 2.17 -2.99
C GLU A 281 -21.44 3.13 -4.03
N ALA A 282 -20.22 2.86 -4.51
CA ALA A 282 -19.62 3.67 -5.57
C ALA A 282 -20.39 3.58 -6.88
N GLU A 283 -20.83 2.38 -7.27
CA GLU A 283 -21.66 2.15 -8.46
C GLU A 283 -22.98 2.92 -8.37
N ARG A 284 -23.67 2.85 -7.21
CA ARG A 284 -24.91 3.60 -6.94
C ARG A 284 -24.70 5.11 -7.12
N ILE A 285 -23.66 5.66 -6.50
CA ILE A 285 -23.36 7.11 -6.58
C ILE A 285 -23.02 7.54 -8.02
N ARG A 286 -22.27 6.73 -8.77
CA ARG A 286 -21.97 7.03 -10.17
C ARG A 286 -23.22 7.00 -11.03
N TYR A 287 -24.11 6.04 -10.80
CA TYR A 287 -25.39 5.96 -11.49
C TYR A 287 -26.23 7.22 -11.23
N GLU A 288 -26.37 7.63 -9.97
CA GLU A 288 -27.11 8.85 -9.59
C GLU A 288 -26.51 10.12 -10.22
N ARG A 289 -25.19 10.27 -10.21
CA ARG A 289 -24.51 11.40 -10.87
C ARG A 289 -24.75 11.42 -12.38
N LYS A 290 -24.75 10.25 -13.02
CA LYS A 290 -25.04 10.12 -14.45
C LYS A 290 -26.48 10.55 -14.75
N GLN A 291 -27.45 10.15 -13.94
CA GLN A 291 -28.85 10.58 -14.11
C GLN A 291 -29.03 12.09 -13.96
N MET A 292 -28.35 12.71 -12.99
CA MET A 292 -28.42 14.17 -12.79
C MET A 292 -27.76 14.98 -13.91
N SER A 293 -26.74 14.43 -14.60
CA SER A 293 -26.06 15.14 -15.69
C SER A 293 -26.87 15.28 -16.99
N PHE A 294 -28.05 14.66 -17.07
CA PHE A 294 -28.95 14.72 -18.23
C PHE A 294 -30.09 15.74 -18.08
N TRP A 295 -30.15 16.45 -16.95
CA TRP A 295 -31.10 17.54 -16.68
C TRP A 295 -30.37 18.87 -16.58
#